data_AF-A0A7K0X439-F1
#
_entry.id   AF-A0A7K0X439-F1
#
_cell.length_a   1.000
_cell.length_b   1.000
_cell.length_c   1.000
_cell.angle_alpha   90.00
_cell.angle_beta   90.00
_cell.angle_gamma   90.00
#
_symmetry.space_group_name_H-M   'P 1'
#
loop_
_entity.id
_entity.type
_entity.pdbx_description
1 polymer ?
#
loop_
_entity_poly.entity_id
_entity_poly.type
_entity_poly.pdbx_seq_one_letter_code
_entity_poly.pdbx_strand_id
1 'polypeptide(L)' 'MVRHHEGAVQMARDALAGATDPRIVELAEDVNAGQAAEVVRMQRLLASL' A
#
# COMPACT_ATOMS: atom_id res chain seq x y z
N MET A 1 -6.62 5.12 9.93
CA MET A 1 -6.22 4.09 8.94
C MET A 1 -5.41 4.63 7.78
N VAL A 2 -5.67 5.83 7.25
CA VAL A 2 -4.85 6.46 6.18
C VAL A 2 -3.34 6.38 6.45
N ARG A 3 -2.85 6.92 7.57
CA ARG A 3 -1.42 6.86 7.92
C ARG A 3 -0.86 5.43 8.05
N HIS A 4 -1.67 4.48 8.52
CA HIS A 4 -1.25 3.09 8.63
C HIS A 4 -1.03 2.47 7.24
N HIS A 5 -1.95 2.72 6.30
CA HIS A 5 -1.79 2.25 4.92
C HIS A 5 -0.67 2.97 4.17
N GLU A 6 -0.48 4.28 4.37
CA GLU A 6 0.68 4.99 3.79
C GLU A 6 2.02 4.37 4.24
N GLY A 7 2.13 3.98 5.52
CA GLY A 7 3.29 3.27 6.04
C GLY A 7 3.49 1.90 5.39
N ALA A 8 2.43 1.09 5.28
CA ALA A 8 2.50 -0.22 4.64
C ALA A 8 2.81 -0.14 3.13
N VAL A 9 2.27 0.86 2.44
CA VAL A 9 2.58 1.17 1.04
C VAL A 9 4.07 1.54 0.87
N GLN A 10 4.64 2.30 1.82
CA GLN A 10 6.08 2.57 1.81
C GLN A 10 6.90 1.30 2.01
N MET A 11 6.56 0.47 3.01
CA MET A 11 7.25 -0.80 3.26
C MET A 11 7.16 -1.77 2.07
N ALA A 12 6.01 -1.80 1.38
CA ALA A 12 5.83 -2.62 0.19
C ALA A 12 6.76 -2.18 -0.95
N ARG A 13 6.90 -0.87 -1.19
CA ARG A 13 7.88 -0.36 -2.16
C ARG A 13 9.32 -0.69 -1.79
N ASP A 14 9.66 -0.57 -0.51
CA ASP A 14 11.01 -0.90 -0.02
C ASP A 14 11.30 -2.41 -0.20
N ALA A 15 10.30 -3.27 0.01
CA ALA A 15 10.42 -4.71 -0.24
C ALA A 15 10.64 -5.02 -1.73
N LEU A 16 9.88 -4.38 -2.63
CA LEU A 16 10.02 -4.57 -4.09
C LEU A 16 11.40 -4.18 -4.62
N ALA A 17 12.08 -3.21 -4.00
CA ALA A 17 13.41 -2.79 -4.42
C ALA A 17 14.50 -3.86 -4.22
N GLY A 18 14.28 -4.84 -3.33
CA GLY A 18 15.26 -5.89 -3.00
C GLY A 18 14.74 -7.33 -3.05
N ALA A 19 13.47 -7.54 -3.37
CA ALA A 19 12.85 -8.87 -3.36
C ALA A 19 13.30 -9.71 -4.56
N THR A 20 13.69 -10.95 -4.27
CA THR A 20 13.99 -11.99 -5.28
C THR A 20 13.08 -13.21 -5.16
N ASP A 21 12.42 -13.40 -4.01
CA ASP A 21 11.38 -14.42 -3.85
C ASP A 21 10.09 -13.93 -4.53
N PRO A 22 9.57 -14.64 -5.55
CA PRO A 22 8.37 -14.23 -6.29
C PRO A 22 7.15 -14.02 -5.40
N ARG A 23 7.03 -14.76 -4.29
CA ARG A 23 5.90 -14.63 -3.35
C ARG A 23 5.96 -13.32 -2.58
N ILE A 24 7.18 -12.83 -2.30
CA ILE A 24 7.36 -11.53 -1.65
C ILE A 24 7.06 -10.40 -2.63
N VAL A 25 7.43 -10.57 -3.90
CA VAL A 25 7.08 -9.61 -4.96
C VAL A 25 5.57 -9.52 -5.11
N GLU A 26 4.88 -10.65 -5.28
CA GLU A 26 3.42 -10.72 -5.43
C GLU A 26 2.71 -10.06 -4.23
N LEU A 27 3.09 -10.43 -3.00
CA LEU A 27 2.50 -9.83 -1.80
C LEU A 27 2.74 -8.31 -1.72
N ALA A 28 3.95 -7.85 -2.05
CA ALA A 28 4.27 -6.42 -1.98
C ALA A 28 3.56 -5.62 -3.08
N GLU A 29 3.38 -6.19 -4.28
CA GLU A 29 2.56 -5.59 -5.34
C GLU A 29 1.09 -5.47 -4.90
N ASP A 30 0.51 -6.53 -4.34
CA ASP A 30 -0.87 -6.55 -3.84
C ASP A 30 -1.09 -5.53 -2.72
N VAL A 31 -0.18 -5.47 -1.73
CA VAL A 31 -0.24 -4.50 -0.64
C VAL A 31 -0.14 -3.07 -1.19
N ASN A 32 0.81 -2.81 -2.08
CA ASN A 32 1.00 -1.48 -2.66
C ASN A 32 -0.24 -1.03 -3.44
N ALA A 33 -0.76 -1.87 -4.34
CA ALA A 33 -1.92 -1.54 -5.15
C ALA A 33 -3.21 -1.40 -4.31
N GLY A 34 -3.50 -2.39 -3.46
CA GLY A 34 -4.70 -2.42 -2.63
C GLY A 34 -4.73 -1.26 -1.64
N GLN A 35 -3.68 -1.11 -0.83
CA GLN A 35 -3.69 -0.11 0.23
C GLN A 35 -3.56 1.33 -0.30
N ALA A 36 -2.90 1.55 -1.45
CA ALA A 36 -2.93 2.86 -2.10
C ALA A 36 -4.34 3.24 -2.57
N ALA A 37 -5.09 2.30 -3.15
CA ALA A 37 -6.49 2.53 -3.54
C ALA A 37 -7.37 2.83 -2.30
N GLU A 38 -7.13 2.14 -1.19
CA GLU A 38 -7.84 2.40 0.06
C GLU A 38 -7.52 3.78 0.66
N VAL A 39 -6.27 4.24 0.58
CA VAL A 39 -5.89 5.61 0.98
C VAL A 39 -6.72 6.64 0.21
N VAL A 40 -6.79 6.51 -1.13
CA VAL A 40 -7.58 7.43 -1.97
C VAL A 40 -9.06 7.40 -1.58
N ARG A 41 -9.63 6.20 -1.37
CA ARG A 41 -11.02 6.03 -0.92
C ARG A 41 -11.27 6.72 0.42
N MET A 42 -10.40 6.49 1.40
CA MET A 42 -10.54 7.09 2.74
C MET A 42 -10.40 8.61 2.72
N GLN A 43 -9.45 9.15 1.95
CA GLN A 43 -9.29 10.60 1.80
C GLN A 43 -10.54 11.24 1.18
N ARG A 44 -11.15 10.61 0.18
CA ARG A 44 -12.42 11.07 -0.40
C ARG A 44 -13.56 11.07 0.63
N LEU A 45 -13.67 10.01 1.42
CA LEU A 45 -14.69 9.93 2.47
C LEU A 45 -14.50 11.04 3.51
N LEU A 46 -13.26 11.28 3.96
CA LEU A 46 -12.95 12.35 4.91
C LEU A 46 -13.26 13.75 4.34
N ALA A 47 -13.05 13.96 3.04
CA ALA A 47 -13.37 15.23 2.38
C ALA A 47 -14.88 15.45 2.17
N SER A 48 -15.70 14.40 2.30
CA SER A 48 -17.17 14.47 2.16
C SER A 48 -17.93 14.56 3.50
N LEU A 49 -17.22 14.72 4.62
CA LEU A 49 -17.76 14.93 5.96
C LEU A 49 -17.73 16.41 6.33
#